data_AF-A0A811RXC0-F1
#
_entry.id   AF-A0A811RXC0-F1
#
_cell.length_a   1.000
_cell.length_b   1.000
_cell.length_c   1.000
_cell.angle_alpha   90.00
_cell.angle_beta   90.00
_cell.angle_gamma   90.00
#
_symmetry.space_group_name_H-M   'P 1'
#
loop_
_entity.id
_entity.type
_entity.pdbx_description
1 polymer ?
#
loop_
_entity_poly.entity_id
_entity_poly.type
_entity_poly.pdbx_seq_one_letter_code
_entity_poly.pdbx_strand_id
1 'polypeptide(L)'
;MGRCATGKVLIHLLDDTIQKGTLINYQKHYNITLFEVVVKMSAELPLSTELIEYGQEFGTGGSVIDTKGGVLGMANPTPRAAFIPTPLILRCLRMWRDLKCVPRLHLGLKVSSIKFLHSSHKEKISRKFNINAGLIVQEVSEGSAAEKIGIRNGDVIESLNEKCFPTTVELEIMLLRTCEHCVEKGGGLGSNVDLTVGLFQTRKEKRCTKKLTLNVSDDLEVIAGAIEGKLEKEDVDAVAFAHRKIPSTMQTG
;
A
#
# COMPACT_ATOMS: atom_id res chain seq x y z
N MET A 1 1.58 -18.54 -18.28
CA MET A 1 0.23 -18.05 -18.68
C MET A 1 -0.82 -18.76 -17.84
N GLY A 2 -1.22 -18.15 -16.71
CA GLY A 2 -2.28 -18.69 -15.86
C GLY A 2 -3.65 -18.28 -16.41
N ARG A 3 -4.54 -19.24 -16.63
CA ARG A 3 -5.93 -18.97 -17.04
C ARG A 3 -6.63 -18.19 -15.93
N CYS A 4 -7.03 -16.96 -16.21
CA CYS A 4 -7.91 -16.20 -15.33
C CYS A 4 -9.26 -16.92 -15.27
N ALA A 5 -9.69 -17.36 -14.09
CA ALA A 5 -11.00 -17.96 -13.91
C ALA A 5 -12.07 -16.91 -14.24
N THR A 6 -12.87 -17.16 -15.29
CA THR A 6 -14.00 -16.31 -15.65
C THR A 6 -15.14 -16.56 -14.66
N GLY A 7 -15.15 -15.83 -13.55
CA GLY A 7 -16.27 -15.81 -12.62
C GLY A 7 -17.43 -15.00 -13.18
N LYS A 8 -18.65 -15.52 -13.10
CA LYS A 8 -19.88 -14.77 -13.39
C LYS A 8 -20.51 -14.33 -12.09
N VAL A 9 -20.97 -13.09 -12.03
CA VAL A 9 -21.66 -12.52 -10.87
C VAL A 9 -23.01 -11.94 -11.29
N LEU A 10 -23.95 -11.89 -10.37
CA LEU A 10 -25.19 -11.14 -10.53
C LEU A 10 -25.02 -9.78 -9.86
N ILE A 11 -25.30 -8.71 -10.60
CA ILE A 11 -25.20 -7.33 -10.14
C ILE A 11 -26.63 -6.80 -10.04
N HIS A 12 -27.03 -6.45 -8.83
CA HIS A 12 -28.27 -5.72 -8.58
C HIS A 12 -27.97 -4.22 -8.71
N LEU A 13 -28.67 -3.55 -9.62
CA LEU A 13 -28.58 -2.11 -9.84
C LEU A 13 -29.59 -1.37 -8.95
N LEU A 14 -29.44 -0.04 -8.84
CA LEU A 14 -30.31 0.81 -8.03
C LEU A 14 -31.75 0.89 -8.54
N ASP A 15 -31.96 0.61 -9.83
CA ASP A 15 -33.29 0.51 -10.44
C ASP A 15 -33.95 -0.87 -10.23
N ASP A 16 -33.44 -1.65 -9.26
CA ASP A 16 -33.79 -3.04 -8.97
C ASP A 16 -33.58 -4.03 -10.13
N THR A 17 -32.96 -3.60 -11.24
CA THR A 17 -32.65 -4.49 -12.34
C THR A 17 -31.44 -5.37 -12.01
N ILE A 18 -31.48 -6.60 -12.52
CA ILE A 18 -30.39 -7.57 -12.34
C ILE A 18 -29.63 -7.69 -13.66
N GLN A 19 -28.34 -7.41 -13.62
CA GLN A 19 -27.43 -7.61 -14.73
C GLN A 19 -26.44 -8.72 -14.44
N LYS A 20 -26.01 -9.41 -15.51
CA LYS A 20 -24.92 -10.39 -15.42
C LYS A 20 -23.61 -9.66 -15.60
N GLY A 21 -22.75 -9.75 -14.58
CA GLY A 21 -21.38 -9.25 -14.61
C GLY A 21 -20.37 -10.37 -14.86
N THR A 22 -19.24 -10.01 -15.47
CA THR A 22 -18.09 -10.89 -15.62
C THR A 22 -16.92 -10.35 -14.81
N LEU A 23 -16.29 -11.20 -14.02
CA LEU A 23 -15.04 -10.87 -13.33
C LEU A 23 -13.92 -10.66 -14.37
N ILE A 24 -13.37 -9.45 -14.40
CA ILE A 24 -12.24 -9.10 -15.28
C ILE A 24 -10.92 -9.34 -14.56
N ASN A 25 -10.82 -8.90 -13.31
CA ASN A 25 -9.59 -8.98 -12.53
C ASN A 25 -9.88 -8.94 -11.02
N TYR A 26 -9.03 -9.61 -10.25
CA TYR A 26 -8.91 -9.39 -8.82
C TYR A 26 -7.47 -9.01 -8.48
N GLN A 27 -7.24 -7.74 -8.16
CA GLN A 27 -5.94 -7.26 -7.74
C GLN A 27 -5.78 -7.43 -6.21
N LYS A 28 -5.19 -8.54 -5.81
CA LYS A 28 -5.04 -8.98 -4.42
C LYS A 28 -4.31 -7.95 -3.54
N HIS A 29 -3.27 -7.28 -4.06
CA HIS A 29 -2.46 -6.33 -3.27
C HIS A 29 -3.26 -5.12 -2.78
N TYR A 30 -4.07 -4.54 -3.68
CA TYR A 30 -4.91 -3.39 -3.36
C TYR A 30 -6.30 -3.80 -2.87
N ASN A 31 -6.60 -5.10 -2.88
CA ASN A 31 -7.92 -5.67 -2.61
C ASN A 31 -9.03 -5.04 -3.47
N ILE A 32 -8.78 -4.95 -4.79
CA ILE A 32 -9.72 -4.37 -5.77
C ILE A 32 -10.17 -5.44 -6.74
N THR A 33 -11.48 -5.56 -6.94
CA THR A 33 -12.08 -6.46 -7.93
C THR A 33 -12.73 -5.64 -9.05
N LEU A 34 -12.47 -6.01 -10.31
CA LEU A 34 -13.03 -5.37 -11.49
C LEU A 34 -14.05 -6.29 -12.15
N PHE A 35 -15.25 -5.77 -12.37
CA PHE A 35 -16.32 -6.46 -13.08
C PHE A 35 -16.70 -5.69 -14.34
N GLU A 36 -16.99 -6.42 -15.42
CA GLU A 36 -17.58 -5.89 -16.65
C GLU A 36 -19.08 -6.16 -16.63
N VAL A 37 -19.88 -5.12 -16.87
CA VAL A 37 -21.33 -5.23 -16.95
C VAL A 37 -21.82 -4.43 -18.17
N VAL A 38 -22.72 -5.04 -18.94
CA VAL A 38 -23.40 -4.34 -20.03
C VAL A 38 -24.71 -3.82 -19.49
N VAL A 39 -24.83 -2.50 -19.36
CA VAL A 39 -26.06 -1.82 -18.96
C VAL A 39 -26.70 -1.18 -20.18
N LYS A 40 -28.03 -1.20 -20.27
CA LYS A 40 -28.74 -0.36 -21.24
C LYS A 40 -28.62 1.08 -20.78
N MET A 41 -28.22 1.98 -21.67
CA MET A 41 -27.88 3.40 -21.43
C MET A 41 -29.08 4.29 -21.02
N SER A 42 -30.07 3.70 -20.36
CA SER A 42 -31.19 4.36 -19.67
C SER A 42 -31.13 4.17 -18.16
N ALA A 43 -30.25 3.30 -17.65
CA ALA A 43 -29.87 3.29 -16.25
C ALA A 43 -28.85 4.42 -16.06
N GLU A 44 -29.17 5.40 -15.22
CA GLU A 44 -28.19 6.35 -14.71
C GLU A 44 -27.08 5.53 -14.05
N LEU A 45 -25.97 5.33 -14.78
CA LEU A 45 -24.76 4.80 -14.18
C LEU A 45 -24.41 5.78 -13.05
N PRO A 46 -24.17 5.33 -11.81
CA PRO A 46 -23.71 6.19 -10.74
C PRO A 46 -22.25 6.58 -11.05
N LEU A 47 -22.09 7.48 -12.00
CA LEU A 47 -20.93 8.32 -12.19
C LEU A 47 -21.09 9.63 -11.39
N SER A 48 -22.24 9.81 -10.73
CA SER A 48 -22.57 10.94 -9.88
C SER A 48 -22.41 10.60 -8.40
N THR A 49 -21.93 11.60 -7.68
CA THR A 49 -21.78 11.76 -6.24
C THR A 49 -23.09 11.70 -5.45
N GLU A 50 -23.98 10.76 -5.75
CA GLU A 50 -25.29 10.66 -5.08
C GLU A 50 -25.43 9.40 -4.24
N LEU A 51 -25.58 9.69 -2.94
CA LEU A 51 -26.22 8.94 -1.86
C LEU A 51 -26.39 7.43 -2.08
N ILE A 52 -25.53 6.66 -1.41
CA ILE A 52 -25.81 5.26 -1.09
C ILE A 52 -26.58 5.26 0.23
N GLU A 53 -27.88 4.96 0.18
CA GLU A 53 -28.68 4.67 1.37
C GLU A 53 -28.51 3.21 1.83
N TYR A 54 -28.62 3.06 3.14
CA TYR A 54 -28.22 1.91 3.95
C TYR A 54 -28.97 0.60 3.62
N GLY A 55 -28.21 -0.48 3.41
CA GLY A 55 -28.68 -1.87 3.41
C GLY A 55 -27.62 -2.78 4.05
N GLN A 56 -28.04 -3.54 5.05
CA GLN A 56 -27.24 -4.24 6.07
C GLN A 56 -26.32 -5.35 5.55
N GLU A 57 -25.00 -5.14 5.72
CA GLU A 57 -23.91 -6.05 6.16
C GLU A 57 -22.60 -5.36 5.75
N PHE A 58 -21.81 -4.88 6.72
CA PHE A 58 -20.59 -4.05 6.59
C PHE A 58 -20.22 -3.66 5.14
N GLY A 59 -20.51 -2.40 4.75
CA GLY A 59 -20.44 -1.80 3.40
C GLY A 59 -19.12 -1.95 2.63
N THR A 60 -18.66 -3.18 2.48
CA THR A 60 -17.43 -3.62 1.85
C THR A 60 -17.56 -3.46 0.34
N GLY A 61 -16.59 -2.80 -0.28
CA GLY A 61 -16.66 -2.46 -1.70
C GLY A 61 -17.61 -1.29 -2.01
N GLY A 62 -18.35 -0.77 -1.02
CA GLY A 62 -19.16 0.44 -1.17
C GLY A 62 -18.29 1.70 -1.21
N SER A 63 -18.85 2.79 -1.76
CA SER A 63 -18.15 4.08 -1.81
C SER A 63 -18.05 4.74 -0.44
N VAL A 64 -16.91 5.38 -0.18
CA VAL A 64 -16.71 6.29 0.95
C VAL A 64 -16.82 7.72 0.43
N ILE A 65 -17.68 8.52 1.03
CA ILE A 65 -17.96 9.90 0.62
C ILE A 65 -17.61 10.91 1.71
N ASP A 66 -17.29 12.13 1.33
CA ASP A 66 -17.18 13.27 2.24
C ASP A 66 -18.56 13.87 2.57
N THR A 67 -18.58 14.89 3.44
CA THR A 67 -19.81 15.57 3.85
C THR A 67 -20.50 16.36 2.75
N LYS A 68 -19.87 16.52 1.59
CA LYS A 68 -20.41 17.18 0.39
C LYS A 68 -20.82 16.16 -0.68
N GLY A 69 -20.75 14.86 -0.38
CA GLY A 69 -21.04 13.78 -1.33
C GLY A 69 -19.88 13.41 -2.25
N GLY A 70 -18.70 14.02 -2.09
CA GLY A 70 -17.52 13.72 -2.90
C GLY A 70 -16.93 12.35 -2.57
N VAL A 71 -16.65 11.52 -3.58
CA VAL A 71 -16.11 10.15 -3.39
C VAL A 71 -14.63 10.18 -3.01
N LEU A 72 -14.33 9.76 -1.78
CA LEU A 72 -12.99 9.64 -1.22
C LEU A 72 -12.33 8.29 -1.54
N GLY A 73 -13.12 7.25 -1.75
CA GLY A 73 -12.64 5.93 -2.12
C GLY A 73 -13.67 4.82 -1.94
N MET A 74 -13.18 3.63 -1.62
CA MET A 74 -13.99 2.41 -1.48
C MET A 74 -13.70 1.74 -0.14
N ALA A 75 -14.72 1.38 0.62
CA ALA A 75 -14.59 0.74 1.91
C ALA A 75 -13.91 -0.63 1.79
N ASN A 76 -12.91 -0.88 2.64
CA ASN A 76 -12.07 -2.07 2.60
C ASN A 76 -12.31 -2.90 3.86
N PRO A 77 -12.62 -4.21 3.75
CA PRO A 77 -12.92 -5.09 4.87
C PRO A 77 -11.64 -5.43 5.65
N THR A 78 -11.10 -4.42 6.33
CA THR A 78 -9.90 -4.50 7.17
C THR A 78 -10.30 -4.31 8.62
N PRO A 79 -9.56 -4.88 9.60
CA PRO A 79 -9.87 -4.74 11.02
C PRO A 79 -9.99 -3.28 11.52
N ARG A 80 -9.40 -2.32 10.79
CA ARG A 80 -9.42 -0.89 11.13
C ARG A 80 -10.47 -0.10 10.35
N ALA A 81 -11.39 -0.76 9.65
CA ALA A 81 -12.39 -0.13 8.79
C ALA A 81 -11.78 0.92 7.83
N ALA A 82 -10.60 0.63 7.29
CA ALA A 82 -9.93 1.51 6.35
C ALA A 82 -10.68 1.55 5.00
N PHE A 83 -10.31 2.50 4.14
CA PHE A 83 -10.80 2.58 2.77
C PHE A 83 -9.64 2.60 1.79
N ILE A 84 -9.88 2.12 0.57
CA ILE A 84 -8.97 2.23 -0.58
C ILE A 84 -9.24 3.59 -1.23
N PRO A 85 -8.30 4.53 -1.21
CA PRO A 85 -8.50 5.88 -1.75
C PRO A 85 -8.74 5.90 -3.26
N THR A 86 -9.60 6.83 -3.72
CA THR A 86 -9.90 7.07 -5.14
C THR A 86 -8.64 7.17 -6.02
N PRO A 87 -7.55 7.88 -5.62
CA PRO A 87 -6.33 7.93 -6.44
C PRO A 87 -5.68 6.57 -6.72
N LEU A 88 -5.75 5.61 -5.78
CA LEU A 88 -5.26 4.24 -6.00
C LEU A 88 -6.17 3.48 -6.96
N ILE A 89 -7.49 3.55 -6.75
CA ILE A 89 -8.49 2.88 -7.60
C ILE A 89 -8.37 3.33 -9.06
N LEU A 90 -8.37 4.65 -9.30
CA LEU A 90 -8.28 5.22 -10.65
C LEU A 90 -6.95 4.89 -11.35
N ARG A 91 -5.86 4.72 -10.59
CA ARG A 91 -4.57 4.32 -11.16
C ARG A 91 -4.61 2.84 -11.57
N CYS A 92 -5.10 1.96 -10.69
CA CYS A 92 -5.25 0.54 -10.98
C CYS A 92 -6.14 0.30 -12.20
N LEU A 93 -7.26 1.03 -12.31
CA LEU A 93 -8.16 0.95 -13.46
C LEU A 93 -7.47 1.33 -14.78
N ARG A 94 -6.70 2.44 -14.79
CA ARG A 94 -5.95 2.88 -15.97
C ARG A 94 -4.89 1.86 -16.39
N MET A 95 -4.07 1.42 -15.45
CA MET A 95 -3.04 0.40 -15.73
C MET A 95 -3.66 -0.89 -16.23
N TRP A 96 -4.75 -1.36 -15.62
CA TRP A 96 -5.44 -2.56 -16.11
C TRP A 96 -6.01 -2.38 -17.52
N ARG A 97 -6.63 -1.23 -17.81
CA ARG A 97 -7.17 -0.93 -19.14
C ARG A 97 -6.08 -1.02 -20.22
N ASP A 98 -4.94 -0.41 -19.94
CA ASP A 98 -3.87 -0.16 -20.91
C ASP A 98 -2.88 -1.34 -21.00
N LEU A 99 -2.63 -2.05 -19.90
CA LEU A 99 -1.60 -3.11 -19.79
C LEU A 99 -2.15 -4.51 -19.52
N LYS A 100 -3.45 -4.64 -19.22
CA LYS A 100 -4.08 -5.89 -18.76
C LYS A 100 -3.40 -6.50 -17.52
N CYS A 101 -2.73 -5.65 -16.73
CA CYS A 101 -2.11 -5.97 -15.45
C CYS A 101 -1.98 -4.68 -14.62
N VAL A 102 -1.66 -4.80 -13.33
CA VAL A 102 -1.38 -3.64 -12.46
C VAL A 102 0.03 -3.82 -11.89
N PRO A 103 1.06 -3.37 -12.63
CA PRO A 103 2.45 -3.61 -12.26
C PRO A 103 2.84 -2.89 -10.96
N ARG A 104 3.77 -3.50 -10.23
CA ARG A 104 4.26 -3.06 -8.92
C ARG A 104 5.79 -3.08 -8.86
N LEU A 105 6.30 -2.26 -7.95
CA LEU A 105 7.70 -2.25 -7.54
C LEU A 105 7.77 -2.83 -6.13
N HIS A 106 8.39 -4.01 -6.00
CA HIS A 106 8.54 -4.69 -4.72
C HIS A 106 9.78 -4.18 -3.98
N LEU A 107 9.57 -3.49 -2.86
CA LEU A 107 10.67 -2.93 -2.05
C LEU A 107 11.34 -3.99 -1.17
N GLY A 108 10.61 -5.04 -0.81
CA GLY A 108 10.96 -6.03 0.19
C GLY A 108 10.89 -5.47 1.62
N LEU A 109 9.99 -4.51 1.88
CA LEU A 109 9.89 -3.79 3.15
C LEU A 109 8.50 -3.87 3.75
N LYS A 110 8.42 -4.22 5.04
CA LYS A 110 7.24 -3.94 5.87
C LYS A 110 7.49 -2.64 6.61
N VAL A 111 6.58 -1.67 6.49
CA VAL A 111 6.75 -0.33 7.03
C VAL A 111 5.50 0.14 7.79
N SER A 112 5.70 1.00 8.78
CA SER A 112 4.61 1.66 9.51
C SER A 112 4.84 3.17 9.56
N SER A 113 3.77 3.95 9.44
CA SER A 113 3.90 5.42 9.45
C SER A 113 4.06 5.94 10.88
N ILE A 114 5.04 6.83 11.06
CA ILE A 114 5.24 7.58 12.33
C ILE A 114 3.96 8.34 12.71
N LYS A 115 3.17 8.78 11.73
CA LYS A 115 1.91 9.49 11.94
C LYS A 115 0.91 8.70 12.79
N PHE A 116 0.95 7.36 12.75
CA PHE A 116 0.01 6.51 13.49
C PHE A 116 0.58 5.94 14.78
N LEU A 117 1.80 6.30 15.18
CA LEU A 117 2.35 5.91 16.47
C LEU A 117 1.65 6.66 17.62
N HIS A 118 1.66 6.04 18.81
CA HIS A 118 1.30 6.72 20.05
C HIS A 118 2.17 7.96 20.29
N SER A 119 1.59 8.99 20.91
CA SER A 119 2.25 10.29 21.13
C SER A 119 3.58 10.16 21.89
N SER A 120 3.67 9.23 22.85
CA SER A 120 4.90 8.96 23.60
C SER A 120 6.04 8.46 22.71
N HIS A 121 5.77 7.66 21.69
CA HIS A 121 6.79 7.19 20.75
C HIS A 121 7.19 8.28 19.76
N LYS A 122 6.22 9.05 19.25
CA LYS A 122 6.49 10.21 18.39
C LYS A 122 7.41 11.20 19.08
N GLU A 123 7.13 11.52 20.35
CA GLU A 123 7.93 12.45 21.14
C GLU A 123 9.36 11.94 21.36
N LYS A 124 9.54 10.65 21.68
CA LYS A 124 10.87 10.05 21.84
C LYS A 124 11.70 10.14 20.55
N ILE A 125 11.11 9.77 19.42
CA ILE A 125 11.77 9.81 18.10
C ILE A 125 12.12 11.25 17.73
N SER A 126 11.17 12.18 17.92
CA SER A 126 11.36 13.61 17.67
C SER A 126 12.50 14.20 18.50
N ARG A 127 12.47 14.03 19.83
CA ARG A 127 13.49 14.57 20.74
C ARG A 127 14.88 13.99 20.51
N LYS A 128 14.96 12.69 20.18
CA LYS A 128 16.26 12.02 20.02
C LYS A 128 16.88 12.23 18.64
N PHE A 129 16.07 12.20 17.58
CA PHE A 129 16.58 12.15 16.20
C PHE A 129 16.13 13.34 15.33
N ASN A 130 15.30 14.24 15.86
CA ASN A 130 14.65 15.32 15.11
C ASN A 130 13.89 14.79 13.89
N ILE A 131 13.05 13.77 14.12
CA ILE A 131 12.22 13.11 13.09
C ILE A 131 10.76 13.16 13.55
N ASN A 132 9.90 13.77 12.74
CA ASN A 132 8.48 13.97 13.06
C ASN A 132 7.54 13.23 12.10
N ALA A 133 8.06 12.76 10.96
CA ALA A 133 7.32 12.09 9.91
C ALA A 133 8.22 11.10 9.16
N GLY A 134 7.60 10.22 8.38
CA GLY A 134 8.28 9.15 7.65
C GLY A 134 7.71 7.78 8.00
N LEU A 135 8.27 6.76 7.37
CA LEU A 135 7.88 5.37 7.57
C LEU A 135 9.00 4.59 8.27
N ILE A 136 8.70 3.97 9.41
CA ILE A 136 9.63 3.09 10.13
C ILE A 136 9.65 1.74 9.44
N VAL A 137 10.85 1.25 9.13
CA VAL A 137 11.06 -0.10 8.62
C VAL A 137 10.88 -1.12 9.75
N GLN A 138 9.84 -1.93 9.65
CA GLN A 138 9.51 -3.01 10.57
C GLN A 138 10.23 -4.30 10.18
N GLU A 139 10.23 -4.65 8.90
CA GLU A 139 10.88 -5.86 8.40
C GLU A 139 11.54 -5.57 7.04
N VAL A 140 12.62 -6.29 6.76
CA VAL A 140 13.32 -6.27 5.48
C VAL A 140 13.42 -7.71 5.01
N SER A 141 12.94 -7.99 3.81
CA SER A 141 12.97 -9.32 3.22
C SER A 141 14.40 -9.70 2.84
N GLU A 142 14.81 -10.91 3.19
CA GLU A 142 16.12 -11.46 2.82
C GLU A 142 16.27 -11.53 1.29
N GLY A 143 17.44 -11.15 0.77
CA GLY A 143 17.74 -11.12 -0.65
C GLY A 143 17.10 -9.96 -1.44
N SER A 144 16.27 -9.13 -0.79
CA SER A 144 15.61 -7.99 -1.42
C SER A 144 16.61 -6.90 -1.86
N ALA A 145 16.19 -6.05 -2.80
CA ALA A 145 16.98 -4.90 -3.22
C ALA A 145 17.25 -3.96 -2.04
N ALA A 146 16.27 -3.75 -1.15
CA ALA A 146 16.41 -2.93 0.05
C ALA A 146 17.45 -3.49 1.02
N GLU A 147 17.46 -4.81 1.25
CA GLU A 147 18.48 -5.45 2.09
C GLU A 147 19.88 -5.26 1.52
N LYS A 148 20.05 -5.50 0.21
CA LYS A 148 21.34 -5.40 -0.49
C LYS A 148 21.96 -4.00 -0.39
N ILE A 149 21.13 -2.97 -0.43
CA ILE A 149 21.61 -1.58 -0.26
C ILE A 149 21.80 -1.18 1.20
N GLY A 150 21.50 -2.07 2.16
CA GLY A 150 21.79 -1.88 3.58
C GLY A 150 20.67 -1.19 4.37
N ILE A 151 19.42 -1.23 3.90
CA ILE A 151 18.25 -0.84 4.72
C ILE A 151 18.02 -1.93 5.76
N ARG A 152 17.72 -1.54 7.00
CA ARG A 152 17.51 -2.47 8.12
C ARG A 152 16.27 -2.11 8.92
N ASN A 153 15.75 -3.09 9.67
CA ASN A 153 14.73 -2.85 10.69
C ASN A 153 15.17 -1.69 11.62
N GLY A 154 14.23 -0.77 11.85
CA GLY A 154 14.40 0.43 12.66
C GLY A 154 14.86 1.66 11.90
N ASP A 155 15.30 1.55 10.64
CA ASP A 155 15.57 2.71 9.79
C ASP A 155 14.26 3.46 9.48
N VAL A 156 14.36 4.77 9.20
CA VAL A 156 13.22 5.59 8.81
C VAL A 156 13.36 6.02 7.36
N ILE A 157 12.34 5.74 6.56
CA ILE A 157 12.22 6.23 5.19
C ILE A 157 11.53 7.60 5.23
N GLU A 158 12.23 8.63 4.76
CA GLU A 158 11.77 10.02 4.75
C GLU A 158 11.26 10.45 3.36
N SER A 159 11.85 9.93 2.27
CA SER A 159 11.47 10.31 0.91
C SER A 159 11.81 9.26 -0.16
N LEU A 160 11.22 9.43 -1.34
CA LEU A 160 11.35 8.57 -2.51
C LEU A 160 11.37 9.48 -3.73
N ASN A 161 12.41 9.40 -4.55
CA ASN A 161 12.68 10.36 -5.63
C ASN A 161 12.56 11.80 -5.14
N GLU A 162 13.19 12.08 -4.00
CA GLU A 162 13.23 13.40 -3.34
C GLU A 162 11.88 13.93 -2.86
N LYS A 163 10.80 13.17 -3.03
CA LYS A 163 9.47 13.53 -2.56
C LYS A 163 9.13 12.82 -1.26
N CYS A 164 8.70 13.61 -0.27
CA CYS A 164 8.25 13.10 1.02
C CYS A 164 6.84 12.47 0.92
N PHE A 165 6.61 11.43 1.72
CA PHE A 165 5.30 10.79 1.88
C PHE A 165 5.12 10.40 3.36
N PRO A 166 4.27 11.10 4.12
CA PRO A 166 4.03 10.76 5.52
C PRO A 166 3.35 9.40 5.74
N THR A 167 2.68 8.82 4.74
CA THR A 167 1.83 7.63 4.91
C THR A 167 2.18 6.50 3.96
N THR A 168 1.82 5.27 4.34
CA THR A 168 1.99 4.07 3.51
C THR A 168 1.13 4.13 2.24
N VAL A 169 -0.07 4.73 2.34
CA VAL A 169 -0.95 5.00 1.19
C VAL A 169 -0.27 5.90 0.16
N GLU A 170 0.39 6.97 0.61
CA GLU A 170 1.09 7.88 -0.30
C GLU A 170 2.30 7.23 -0.93
N LEU A 171 3.03 6.38 -0.20
CA LEU A 171 4.09 5.55 -0.76
C LEU A 171 3.55 4.66 -1.90
N GLU A 172 2.46 3.93 -1.68
CA GLU A 172 1.82 3.08 -2.70
C GLU A 172 1.40 3.87 -3.94
N ILE A 173 0.79 5.04 -3.75
CA ILE A 173 0.44 5.94 -4.86
C ILE A 173 1.69 6.37 -5.65
N MET A 174 2.80 6.65 -4.95
CA MET A 174 4.05 7.03 -5.60
C MET A 174 4.68 5.87 -6.38
N LEU A 175 4.70 4.66 -5.82
CA LEU A 175 5.21 3.47 -6.52
C LEU A 175 4.40 3.17 -7.78
N LEU A 176 3.07 3.22 -7.70
CA LEU A 176 2.21 3.06 -8.87
C LEU A 176 2.42 4.16 -9.92
N ARG A 177 2.67 5.40 -9.50
CA ARG A 177 3.01 6.50 -10.42
C ARG A 177 4.30 6.21 -11.17
N THR A 178 5.30 5.70 -10.46
CA THR A 178 6.57 5.31 -11.07
C THR A 178 6.39 4.19 -12.08
N CYS A 179 5.58 3.17 -11.79
CA CYS A 179 5.27 2.10 -12.74
C CYS A 179 4.65 2.66 -14.03
N GLU A 180 3.64 3.52 -13.92
CA GLU A 180 2.97 4.13 -15.09
C GLU A 180 3.95 4.96 -15.93
N HIS A 181 4.82 5.75 -15.29
CA HIS A 181 5.85 6.52 -16.00
C HIS A 181 6.90 5.64 -16.69
N CYS A 182 7.22 4.49 -16.10
CA CYS A 182 8.12 3.52 -16.74
C CYS A 182 7.51 2.98 -18.04
N VAL A 183 6.21 2.69 -18.01
CA VAL A 183 5.45 2.20 -19.17
C VAL A 183 5.30 3.28 -20.25
N GLU A 184 4.97 4.53 -19.88
CA GLU A 184 4.87 5.66 -20.82
C GLU A 184 6.18 5.90 -21.59
N LYS A 185 7.32 5.58 -20.97
CA LYS A 185 8.65 5.69 -21.58
C LYS A 185 9.06 4.47 -22.42
N GLY A 186 8.15 3.53 -22.68
CA GLY A 186 8.41 2.32 -23.44
C GLY A 186 9.01 1.17 -22.64
N GLY A 187 9.05 1.28 -21.30
CA GLY A 187 9.31 0.16 -20.41
C GLY A 187 8.09 -0.76 -20.28
N GLY A 188 8.23 -1.81 -19.48
CA GLY A 188 7.16 -2.78 -19.23
C GLY A 188 7.51 -3.74 -18.10
N LEU A 189 6.74 -4.82 -17.96
CA LEU A 189 7.05 -5.90 -17.02
C LEU A 189 8.46 -6.44 -17.26
N GLY A 190 9.21 -6.70 -16.19
CA GLY A 190 10.62 -7.10 -16.26
C GLY A 190 11.60 -5.94 -16.39
N SER A 191 11.11 -4.70 -16.60
CA SER A 191 11.99 -3.52 -16.66
C SER A 191 12.50 -3.16 -15.27
N ASN A 192 13.76 -2.71 -15.22
CA ASN A 192 14.34 -2.17 -14.02
C ASN A 192 14.06 -0.68 -13.91
N VAL A 193 13.64 -0.26 -12.72
CA VAL A 193 13.41 1.13 -12.36
C VAL A 193 14.33 1.50 -11.22
N ASP A 194 15.05 2.59 -11.41
CA ASP A 194 15.89 3.19 -10.38
C ASP A 194 15.09 4.21 -9.57
N LEU A 195 15.07 4.01 -8.25
CA LEU A 195 14.50 4.94 -7.27
C LEU A 195 15.60 5.48 -6.37
N THR A 196 15.45 6.71 -5.89
CA THR A 196 16.26 7.21 -4.77
C THR A 196 15.43 7.19 -3.50
N VAL A 197 15.96 6.63 -2.41
CA VAL A 197 15.29 6.55 -1.11
C VAL A 197 16.05 7.42 -0.13
N GLY A 198 15.40 8.46 0.39
CA GLY A 198 15.90 9.26 1.50
C GLY A 198 15.64 8.55 2.82
N LEU A 199 16.69 8.30 3.59
CA LEU A 199 16.68 7.46 4.78
C LEU A 199 17.36 8.15 5.95
N PHE A 200 16.84 7.91 7.15
CA PHE A 200 17.58 8.04 8.39
C PHE A 200 17.99 6.64 8.89
N GLN A 201 19.29 6.37 8.90
CA GLN A 201 19.84 5.12 9.41
C GLN A 201 20.00 5.20 10.93
N THR A 202 19.05 4.62 11.67
CA THR A 202 18.95 4.81 13.12
C THR A 202 20.20 4.34 13.87
N ARG A 203 20.82 3.24 13.43
CA ARG A 203 22.04 2.70 14.05
C ARG A 203 23.28 3.57 13.86
N LYS A 204 23.30 4.38 12.80
CA LYS A 204 24.41 5.28 12.48
C LYS A 204 24.09 6.74 12.79
N GLU A 205 22.86 7.01 13.23
CA GLU A 205 22.30 8.34 13.45
C GLU A 205 22.58 9.31 12.30
N LYS A 206 22.45 8.80 11.06
CA LYS A 206 22.86 9.52 9.85
C LYS A 206 21.76 9.49 8.78
N ARG A 207 21.51 10.65 8.19
CA ARG A 207 20.72 10.77 6.96
C ARG A 207 21.55 10.41 5.73
N CYS A 208 20.97 9.63 4.83
CA CYS A 208 21.58 9.33 3.55
C CYS A 208 20.52 9.06 2.49
N THR A 209 20.90 9.26 1.24
CA THR A 209 20.12 8.82 0.09
C THR A 209 20.73 7.55 -0.47
N LYS A 210 19.91 6.56 -0.77
CA LYS A 210 20.36 5.32 -1.43
C LYS A 210 19.61 5.11 -2.74
N LYS A 211 20.32 4.66 -3.76
CA LYS A 211 19.74 4.22 -5.02
C LYS A 211 19.23 2.79 -4.86
N LEU A 212 18.01 2.53 -5.29
CA LEU A 212 17.33 1.26 -5.21
C LEU A 212 16.84 0.88 -6.61
N THR A 213 17.37 -0.20 -7.18
CA THR A 213 16.95 -0.70 -8.50
C THR A 213 15.94 -1.83 -8.29
N LEU A 214 14.74 -1.65 -8.83
CA LEU A 214 13.60 -2.53 -8.63
C LEU A 214 13.07 -3.03 -9.96
N ASN A 215 12.59 -4.27 -9.98
CA ASN A 215 11.90 -4.82 -11.14
C ASN A 215 10.41 -4.44 -11.10
N VAL A 216 9.86 -4.04 -12.25
CA VAL A 216 8.43 -3.90 -12.48
C VAL A 216 7.82 -5.29 -12.67
N SER A 217 7.01 -5.76 -11.71
CA SER A 217 6.39 -7.09 -11.74
C SER A 217 4.88 -7.03 -11.48
N ASP A 218 4.14 -8.00 -12.01
CA ASP A 218 2.72 -8.24 -11.69
C ASP A 218 2.56 -9.31 -10.60
N ASP A 219 3.66 -9.98 -10.22
CA ASP A 219 3.66 -11.05 -9.21
C ASP A 219 3.37 -10.50 -7.81
N LEU A 220 2.98 -11.36 -6.85
CA LEU A 220 2.84 -10.96 -5.46
C LEU A 220 4.21 -10.69 -4.81
N GLU A 221 4.29 -9.62 -4.03
CA GLU A 221 5.45 -9.38 -3.17
C GLU A 221 5.47 -10.41 -2.03
N VAL A 222 6.52 -11.22 -1.99
CA VAL A 222 6.73 -12.19 -0.90
C VAL A 222 7.61 -11.54 0.15
N ILE A 223 7.02 -11.21 1.29
CA ILE A 223 7.76 -10.79 2.48
C ILE A 223 7.99 -12.07 3.31
N ALA A 224 9.26 -12.45 3.52
CA ALA A 224 9.61 -13.64 4.28
C ALA A 224 9.02 -13.56 5.69
N GLY A 225 8.10 -14.48 6.01
CA GLY A 225 7.32 -14.50 7.27
C GLY A 225 5.81 -14.54 7.07
N ALA A 226 5.30 -14.10 5.90
CA ALA A 226 3.87 -14.14 5.59
C ALA A 226 3.47 -15.47 4.91
N ILE A 227 3.49 -16.59 5.65
CA ILE A 227 2.75 -17.80 5.27
C ILE A 227 1.35 -17.69 5.88
N GLU A 228 0.33 -18.06 5.10
CA GLU A 228 -1.10 -17.90 5.34
C GLU A 228 -1.56 -18.21 6.79
N GLY A 229 -2.44 -17.33 7.30
CA GLY A 229 -3.46 -17.70 8.28
C GLY A 229 -3.16 -17.35 9.74
N LYS A 230 -3.38 -16.08 10.10
CA LYS A 230 -4.04 -15.67 11.35
C LYS A 230 -4.42 -14.19 11.23
N LEU A 231 -5.65 -13.83 11.63
CA LEU A 231 -5.91 -12.46 12.08
C LEU A 231 -5.00 -12.25 13.29
N GLU A 232 -3.85 -11.63 13.10
CA GLU A 232 -2.86 -11.46 14.15
C GLU A 232 -3.34 -10.39 15.14
N LYS A 233 -3.75 -10.87 16.32
CA LYS A 233 -3.35 -10.25 17.59
C LYS A 233 -1.87 -9.87 17.45
N GLU A 234 -1.56 -8.57 17.34
CA GLU A 234 -0.34 -7.91 17.84
C GLU A 234 -0.13 -6.56 17.12
N ASP A 235 -0.97 -5.59 17.47
CA ASP A 235 -0.64 -4.16 17.31
C ASP A 235 0.03 -3.58 18.58
N VAL A 236 0.49 -4.44 19.51
CA VAL A 236 0.96 -4.02 20.84
C VAL A 236 2.47 -4.29 21.08
N ASP A 237 3.13 -5.14 20.29
CA ASP A 237 4.54 -5.51 20.55
C ASP A 237 5.60 -4.81 19.67
N ALA A 238 5.19 -3.89 18.78
CA ALA A 238 6.10 -3.12 17.91
C ALA A 238 7.02 -2.11 18.66
N VAL A 239 7.08 -2.18 19.99
CA VAL A 239 7.90 -1.31 20.86
C VAL A 239 9.06 -2.10 21.51
N ALA A 240 9.11 -3.43 21.37
CA ALA A 240 10.08 -4.25 22.09
C ALA A 240 11.52 -4.22 21.55
N PHE A 241 11.83 -3.53 20.44
CA PHE A 241 13.17 -3.58 19.83
C PHE A 241 13.81 -2.20 19.59
N ALA A 242 14.22 -1.55 20.69
CA ALA A 242 15.34 -0.59 20.67
C ALA A 242 16.28 -0.71 21.89
N HIS A 243 16.19 -1.80 22.67
CA HIS A 243 17.15 -2.11 23.73
C HIS A 243 17.68 -3.54 23.58
N ARG A 244 18.76 -3.71 22.81
CA ARG A 244 19.76 -4.75 23.14
C ARG A 244 20.89 -4.07 23.90
N LYS A 245 21.09 -4.56 25.12
CA LYS A 245 22.06 -4.16 26.14
C LYS A 245 23.43 -3.80 25.56
N ILE A 246 23.94 -2.62 25.92
CA ILE A 246 25.38 -2.38 26.01
C ILE A 246 25.86 -3.17 27.23
N PRO A 247 26.79 -4.14 27.12
CA PRO A 247 27.41 -4.73 28.29
C PRO A 247 28.49 -3.77 28.80
N SER A 248 28.28 -3.20 29.98
CA SER A 248 29.38 -2.64 30.77
C SER A 248 29.37 -3.29 32.14
N THR A 249 30.07 -4.42 32.23
CA THR A 249 30.80 -4.77 33.44
C THR A 249 31.79 -3.64 33.75
N MET A 250 31.49 -2.86 34.79
CA MET A 250 32.47 -2.17 35.63
C MET A 250 32.02 -2.44 37.07
N GLN A 251 32.64 -3.44 37.71
CA GLN A 251 33.65 -3.25 38.76
C GLN A 251 33.10 -2.46 39.96
N THR A 252 32.61 -3.20 40.95
CA THR A 252 32.64 -2.80 42.35
C THR A 252 33.96 -3.30 42.95
N GLY A 253 34.74 -2.40 43.55
CA GLY A 253 36.01 -2.70 44.22
C GLY A 253 37.03 -1.61 43.97
#